data_AF-A0A0D0SCS6-F1
#
_entry.id   AF-A0A0D0SCS6-F1
#
_cell.length_a   1.000
_cell.length_b   1.000
_cell.length_c   1.000
_cell.angle_alpha   90.00
_cell.angle_beta   90.00
_cell.angle_gamma   90.00
#
_symmetry.space_group_name_H-M   'P 1'
#
loop_
_entity.id
_entity.type
_entity.pdbx_description
1 polymer ?
#
loop_
_entity_poly.entity_id
_entity_poly.type
_entity_poly.pdbx_seq_one_letter_code
_entity_poly.pdbx_strand_id
1 'polypeptide(L)'
;MFSFLPLRTWLIFTEWVISICKDEKSNYVIIPSGSKHAYGETYPRNWMFPSKKVLFHRQYRNTFKQPRKYLKQLYGNYKKIPPVEERLHHNVVKYQREI
;
A
#
# COMPACT_ATOMS: atom_id res chain seq x y z
N MET A 1 -10.16 -0.93 -23.13
CA MET A 1 -9.21 -2.06 -22.98
C MET A 1 -10.02 -3.30 -22.72
N PHE A 2 -9.99 -4.26 -23.63
CA PHE A 2 -10.76 -5.50 -23.54
C PHE A 2 -10.13 -6.43 -22.52
N SER A 3 -10.90 -6.78 -21.49
CA SER A 3 -10.60 -7.90 -20.61
C SER A 3 -11.62 -8.99 -20.89
N PHE A 4 -11.17 -10.17 -21.33
CA PHE A 4 -12.02 -11.33 -21.54
C PHE A 4 -12.45 -12.01 -20.23
N LEU A 5 -11.88 -11.58 -19.10
CA LEU A 5 -12.17 -12.11 -17.76
C LEU A 5 -12.70 -11.01 -16.83
N PRO A 6 -13.48 -11.35 -15.79
CA PRO A 6 -13.91 -10.40 -14.78
C PRO A 6 -12.71 -9.72 -14.09
N LEU A 7 -12.87 -8.44 -13.68
CA LEU A 7 -11.84 -7.68 -12.95
C LEU A 7 -11.27 -8.44 -11.75
N ARG A 8 -12.14 -9.16 -11.02
CA ARG A 8 -11.75 -9.97 -9.85
C ARG A 8 -10.71 -11.02 -10.20
N THR A 9 -10.84 -11.69 -11.35
CA THR A 9 -9.91 -12.73 -11.78
C THR A 9 -8.51 -12.15 -12.00
N TRP A 10 -8.43 -10.96 -12.60
CA TRP A 10 -7.16 -10.25 -12.76
C TRP A 10 -6.56 -9.81 -11.44
N LEU A 11 -7.36 -9.29 -10.51
CA LEU A 11 -6.86 -8.90 -9.19
C LEU A 11 -6.24 -10.09 -8.43
N ILE A 12 -6.94 -11.23 -8.39
CA ILE A 12 -6.43 -12.46 -7.74
C ILE A 12 -5.15 -12.93 -8.42
N PHE A 13 -5.11 -12.94 -9.76
CA PHE A 13 -3.92 -13.33 -10.50
C PHE A 13 -2.73 -12.41 -10.20
N THR A 14 -2.94 -11.09 -10.16
CA THR A 14 -1.87 -10.14 -9.82
C THR A 14 -1.36 -10.32 -8.39
N GLU A 15 -2.25 -10.56 -7.42
CA GLU A 15 -1.87 -10.84 -6.04
C GLU A 15 -1.05 -12.13 -5.94
N TRP A 16 -1.46 -13.18 -6.68
CA TRP A 16 -0.70 -14.42 -6.77
C TRP A 16 0.70 -14.19 -7.34
N VAL A 17 0.84 -13.48 -8.47
CA VAL A 17 2.16 -13.16 -9.06
C VAL A 17 3.05 -12.40 -8.08
N ILE A 18 2.50 -11.41 -7.39
CA ILE A 18 3.24 -10.63 -6.38
C ILE A 18 3.69 -11.54 -5.21
N SER A 19 2.85 -12.50 -4.79
CA SER A 19 3.13 -13.42 -3.68
C SER A 19 4.29 -14.39 -3.94
N ILE A 20 4.67 -14.59 -5.20
CA ILE A 20 5.80 -15.47 -5.58
C ILE A 20 7.12 -14.89 -5.07
N CYS A 21 7.22 -13.57 -4.92
CA CYS A 21 8.41 -12.93 -4.36
C CYS A 21 8.49 -13.17 -2.83
N LYS A 22 9.47 -13.99 -2.41
CA LYS A 22 9.72 -14.33 -1.00
C LYS A 22 11.04 -13.76 -0.47
N ASP A 23 11.60 -12.75 -1.13
CA ASP A 23 12.87 -12.16 -0.70
C ASP A 23 12.68 -11.28 0.54
N GLU A 24 13.15 -11.80 1.67
CA GLU A 24 13.15 -11.11 2.96
C GLU A 24 14.45 -10.31 3.21
N LYS A 25 15.50 -10.52 2.39
CA LYS A 25 16.84 -9.98 2.59
C LYS A 25 17.10 -8.67 1.85
N SER A 26 16.28 -8.30 0.86
CA SER A 26 16.43 -7.03 0.16
C SER A 26 16.45 -5.83 1.13
N ASN A 27 17.35 -4.87 0.90
CA ASN A 27 17.41 -3.63 1.68
C ASN A 27 16.22 -2.69 1.42
N TYR A 28 15.51 -2.90 0.31
CA TYR A 28 14.40 -2.06 -0.14
C TYR A 28 13.14 -2.88 -0.40
N VAL A 29 12.00 -2.23 -0.23
CA VAL A 29 10.68 -2.80 -0.49
C VAL A 29 9.86 -1.83 -1.33
N ILE A 30 9.02 -2.39 -2.19
CA ILE A 30 8.06 -1.63 -2.99
C ILE A 30 6.64 -1.97 -2.53
N ILE A 31 5.72 -1.03 -2.67
CA ILE A 31 4.28 -1.31 -2.56
C ILE A 31 3.77 -1.50 -4.00
N PRO A 32 3.59 -2.74 -4.48
CA PRO A 32 3.30 -2.99 -5.89
C PRO A 32 1.94 -2.45 -6.33
N SER A 33 0.98 -2.38 -5.40
CA SER A 33 -0.35 -1.78 -5.60
C SER A 33 -0.39 -0.26 -5.41
N GLY A 34 0.76 0.36 -5.10
CA GLY A 34 0.87 1.80 -4.88
C GLY A 34 0.75 2.60 -6.17
N SER A 35 0.15 3.79 -6.08
CA SER A 35 -0.14 4.65 -7.23
C SER A 35 1.08 5.06 -8.06
N LYS A 36 2.27 5.11 -7.44
CA LYS A 36 3.52 5.47 -8.12
C LYS A 36 4.41 4.27 -8.45
N HIS A 37 3.93 3.04 -8.18
CA HIS A 37 4.64 1.77 -8.42
C HIS A 37 6.14 1.81 -8.04
N ALA A 38 6.99 1.02 -8.70
CA ALA A 38 8.42 0.91 -8.37
C ALA A 38 9.21 2.23 -8.55
N TYR A 39 8.79 3.10 -9.48
CA TYR A 39 9.53 4.32 -9.83
C TYR A 39 9.39 5.46 -8.81
N GLY A 40 8.39 5.42 -7.92
CA GLY A 40 8.19 6.47 -6.90
C GLY A 40 7.95 5.97 -5.47
N GLU A 41 7.69 4.67 -5.28
CA GLU A 41 7.32 4.08 -3.98
C GLU A 41 8.25 2.92 -3.57
N THR A 42 9.56 3.14 -3.75
CA THR A 42 10.60 2.27 -3.18
C THR A 42 11.06 2.84 -1.83
N TYR A 43 11.06 2.01 -0.78
CA TYR A 43 11.36 2.42 0.58
C TYR A 43 12.42 1.53 1.23
N PRO A 44 13.25 2.05 2.15
CA PRO A 44 14.13 1.21 2.96
C PRO A 44 13.32 0.21 3.78
N ARG A 45 13.69 -1.08 3.76
CA ARG A 45 12.99 -2.14 4.51
C ARG A 45 12.85 -1.82 6.00
N ASN A 46 13.90 -1.25 6.60
CA ASN A 46 13.93 -0.85 8.01
C ASN A 46 12.92 0.27 8.36
N TRP A 47 12.30 0.94 7.38
CA TRP A 47 11.21 1.88 7.66
C TRP A 47 9.89 1.14 7.85
N MET A 48 9.71 -0.02 7.22
CA MET A 48 8.48 -0.80 7.28
C MET A 48 8.55 -1.89 8.35
N PHE A 49 9.66 -2.61 8.43
CA PHE A 49 9.83 -3.82 9.24
C PHE A 49 10.88 -3.66 10.36
N PRO A 50 10.72 -4.39 11.49
CA PRO A 50 9.49 -5.07 11.91
C PRO A 50 8.35 -4.07 12.13
N SER A 51 7.11 -4.51 11.91
CA SER A 51 5.94 -3.68 12.18
C SER A 51 5.82 -3.39 13.67
N LYS A 52 5.14 -2.29 14.01
CA LYS A 52 4.85 -1.92 15.40
C LYS A 52 3.35 -1.82 15.62
N LYS A 53 2.91 -2.11 16.84
CA LYS A 53 1.52 -1.88 17.25
C LYS A 53 1.34 -0.44 17.71
N VAL A 54 0.27 0.20 17.26
CA VAL A 54 -0.14 1.54 17.72
C VAL A 54 -1.60 1.51 18.10
N LEU A 55 -1.96 2.27 19.15
CA LEU A 55 -3.34 2.45 19.55
C LEU A 55 -4.03 3.40 18.57
N PHE A 56 -5.08 2.92 17.92
CA PHE A 56 -5.91 3.70 17.00
C PHE A 56 -7.38 3.33 17.22
N HIS A 57 -8.23 4.31 17.55
CA HIS A 57 -9.65 4.08 17.85
C HIS A 57 -9.89 2.91 18.83
N ARG A 58 -9.17 2.92 19.97
CA ARG A 58 -9.25 1.93 21.05
C ARG A 58 -8.82 0.50 20.65
N GLN A 59 -8.26 0.32 19.46
CA GLN A 59 -7.75 -0.98 19.00
C GLN A 59 -6.26 -0.85 18.65
N TYR A 60 -5.49 -1.89 18.97
CA TYR A 60 -4.10 -1.97 18.50
C TYR A 60 -4.07 -2.40 17.04
N ARG A 61 -3.44 -1.57 16.20
CA ARG A 61 -3.22 -1.86 14.78
C ARG A 61 -1.73 -1.97 14.50
N ASN A 62 -1.38 -2.87 13.59
CA ASN A 62 -0.03 -2.92 13.05
C ASN A 62 0.18 -1.73 12.11
N THR A 63 1.33 -1.09 12.25
CA THR A 63 1.81 -0.03 11.36
C THR A 63 3.29 -0.24 11.07
N PHE A 64 3.81 0.49 10.11
CA PHE A 64 5.23 0.49 9.79
C PHE A 64 6.09 0.93 10.98
N LYS A 65 7.34 0.48 11.04
CA LYS A 65 8.31 0.91 12.06
C LYS A 65 8.43 2.44 12.11
N GLN A 66 8.57 3.07 10.96
CA GLN A 66 8.80 4.51 10.78
C GLN A 66 7.73 5.15 9.86
N PRO A 67 6.46 5.24 10.30
CA PRO A 67 5.36 5.64 9.44
C PRO A 67 5.47 7.10 9.00
N ARG A 68 6.10 7.96 9.81
CA ARG A 68 6.33 9.37 9.45
C ARG A 68 7.26 9.53 8.25
N LYS A 69 8.29 8.69 8.12
CA LYS A 69 9.22 8.74 6.98
C LYS A 69 8.54 8.26 5.71
N TYR A 70 7.80 7.15 5.81
CA TYR A 70 6.92 6.66 4.74
C TYR A 70 5.95 7.74 4.24
N LEU A 71 5.15 8.34 5.13
CA LEU A 71 4.17 9.36 4.75
C LEU A 71 4.82 10.63 4.17
N LYS A 72 5.97 11.04 4.69
CA LYS A 72 6.71 12.19 4.16
C LYS A 72 7.24 11.93 2.75
N GLN A 73 7.74 10.73 2.45
CA GLN A 73 8.17 10.39 1.09
C GLN A 73 6.98 10.28 0.13
N LEU A 74 5.86 9.71 0.59
CA LEU A 74 4.68 9.51 -0.25
C LEU A 74 3.97 10.83 -0.61
N TYR A 75 3.73 11.68 0.39
CA TYR A 75 2.87 12.87 0.28
C TYR A 75 3.57 14.20 0.53
N GLY A 76 4.86 14.21 0.91
CA GLY A 76 5.54 15.45 1.32
C GLY A 76 5.02 15.97 2.67
N ASN A 77 4.35 17.13 2.66
CA ASN A 77 3.75 17.71 3.86
C ASN A 77 2.41 17.04 4.24
N TYR A 78 2.50 15.75 4.59
CA TYR A 78 1.35 14.86 4.81
C TYR A 78 0.39 15.27 5.94
N LYS A 79 0.76 16.24 6.77
CA LYS A 79 -0.09 16.78 7.84
C LYS A 79 -1.01 17.90 7.36
N LYS A 80 -0.72 18.49 6.19
CA LYS A 80 -1.58 19.47 5.56
C LYS A 80 -2.58 18.72 4.67
N ILE A 81 -3.87 18.95 4.90
CA ILE A 81 -4.91 18.40 4.05
C ILE A 81 -4.79 19.09 2.68
N PRO A 82 -4.71 18.34 1.56
CA PRO A 82 -4.63 18.94 0.24
C PRO A 82 -5.95 19.65 -0.15
N PRO A 83 -5.88 20.64 -1.07
CA PRO A 83 -7.06 21.21 -1.73
C PRO A 83 -7.97 20.13 -2.29
N VAL A 84 -9.28 20.41 -2.42
CA VAL A 84 -10.27 19.39 -2.82
C VAL A 84 -9.93 18.83 -4.20
N GLU A 85 -9.43 19.68 -5.08
CA GLU A 85 -9.09 19.44 -6.48
C GLU A 85 -7.90 18.49 -6.63
N GLU A 86 -7.01 18.43 -5.63
CA GLU A 86 -5.82 17.58 -5.60
C GLU A 86 -6.04 16.26 -4.84
N ARG A 87 -7.26 16.00 -4.33
CA ARG A 87 -7.56 14.77 -3.58
C ARG A 87 -7.74 13.59 -4.53
N LEU A 88 -7.03 12.50 -4.24
CA LEU A 88 -7.18 11.24 -4.96
C LEU A 88 -8.57 10.61 -4.71
N HIS A 89 -9.33 10.41 -5.78
CA HIS A 89 -10.56 9.64 -5.74
C HIS A 89 -10.26 8.14 -5.88
N HIS A 90 -10.53 7.37 -4.83
CA HIS A 90 -10.39 5.92 -4.88
C HIS A 90 -11.69 5.28 -5.37
N ASN A 91 -11.62 4.52 -6.47
CA ASN A 91 -12.73 3.70 -6.91
C ASN A 91 -12.88 2.51 -5.96
N VAL A 92 -13.95 2.49 -5.17
CA VAL A 92 -14.23 1.39 -4.24
C VAL A 92 -14.91 0.27 -5.01
N VAL A 93 -14.18 -0.83 -5.23
CA VAL A 93 -14.80 -2.09 -5.66
C VAL A 93 -15.36 -2.77 -4.40
N LYS A 94 -16.64 -3.16 -4.43
CA LYS A 94 -17.31 -3.80 -3.29
C LYS A 94 -16.60 -5.12 -2.95
N TYR A 95 -15.90 -5.16 -1.83
CA TYR A 95 -15.20 -6.36 -1.36
C TYR A 95 -16.19 -7.25 -0.61
N GLN A 96 -16.69 -8.31 -1.25
CA GLN A 96 -17.43 -9.37 -0.54
C GLN A 96 -16.41 -10.28 0.15
N ARG A 97 -16.31 -10.17 1.48
CA ARG A 97 -15.73 -11.24 2.30
C ARG A 97 -16.78 -12.33 2.43
N GLU A 98 -16.52 -13.48 1.83
CA GLU A 98 -17.16 -14.72 2.28
C GLU A 98 -16.61 -15.02 3.67
N ILE A 99 -17.54 -15.12 4.64
CA ILE A 99 -17.28 -15.57 6.01
C ILE A 99 -17.30 -17.09 6.01
#